data_AF-A0A6G9YFP9-F1
#
_entry.id   AF-A0A6G9YFP9-F1
#
_cell.length_a   1.000
_cell.length_b   1.000
_cell.length_c   1.000
_cell.angle_alpha   90.00
_cell.angle_beta   90.00
_cell.angle_gamma   90.00
#
_symmetry.space_group_name_H-M   'P 1'
#
loop_
_entity.id
_entity.type
_entity.pdbx_description
1 polymer ?
#
loop_
_entity_poly.entity_id
_entity_poly.type
_entity_poly.pdbx_seq_one_letter_code
_entity_poly.pdbx_strand_id
1 'polypeptide(L)'
;MIAWGSALREWALANPEGFRLIYGDPIPGYEQPVDGPTDRAARRVCGGLNRLVAEVNPAGRPGAEWSDFPGDYVTKIRTEAPDIAPGTAGLALRVWGRIHGLVTLEIYGHLRSVSNDPAALQRADLLELVEQLRAS
;
A
#
# COMPACT_ATOMS: atom_id res chain seq x y z
N MET A 1 -7.09 8.52 2.25
CA MET A 1 -6.03 7.76 2.96
C MET A 1 -6.53 7.14 4.25
N ILE A 2 -7.05 7.93 5.20
CA ILE A 2 -7.54 7.41 6.51
C ILE A 2 -8.61 6.34 6.33
N ALA A 3 -9.64 6.62 5.50
CA ALA A 3 -10.70 5.65 5.21
C ALA A 3 -10.17 4.36 4.58
N TRP A 4 -9.17 4.46 3.69
CA TRP A 4 -8.53 3.30 3.09
C TRP A 4 -7.81 2.45 4.13
N GLY A 5 -6.91 3.06 4.92
CA GLY A 5 -6.15 2.33 5.94
C GLY A 5 -7.05 1.67 6.97
N SER A 6 -8.13 2.35 7.37
CA SER A 6 -9.14 1.81 8.28
C SER A 6 -9.87 0.62 7.65
N ALA A 7 -10.36 0.76 6.41
CA ALA A 7 -11.06 -0.31 5.69
C ALA A 7 -10.17 -1.54 5.46
N LEU A 8 -8.88 -1.35 5.13
CA LEU A 8 -7.94 -2.46 5.02
C LEU A 8 -7.80 -3.22 6.34
N ARG A 9 -7.64 -2.49 7.46
CA ARG A 9 -7.51 -3.10 8.78
C ARG A 9 -8.79 -3.84 9.17
N GLU A 10 -9.95 -3.23 9.00
CA GLU A 10 -11.25 -3.85 9.27
C GLU A 10 -11.43 -5.14 8.48
N TRP A 11 -11.12 -5.11 7.17
CA TRP A 11 -11.16 -6.31 6.34
C TRP A 11 -10.16 -7.37 6.81
N ALA A 12 -8.92 -7.00 7.13
CA ALA A 12 -7.87 -7.91 7.54
C ALA A 12 -8.23 -8.63 8.85
N LEU A 13 -8.76 -7.90 9.83
CA LEU A 13 -9.17 -8.46 11.12
C LEU A 13 -10.40 -9.36 10.99
N ALA A 14 -11.32 -9.05 10.07
CA ALA A 14 -12.44 -9.91 9.75
C ALA A 14 -12.05 -11.15 8.93
N ASN A 15 -10.93 -11.10 8.19
CA ASN A 15 -10.48 -12.14 7.27
C ASN A 15 -8.99 -12.47 7.44
N PRO A 16 -8.53 -12.90 8.64
CA PRO A 16 -7.10 -13.05 8.92
C PRO A 16 -6.41 -14.06 8.01
N GLU A 17 -7.06 -15.18 7.68
CA GLU A 17 -6.49 -16.16 6.74
C GLU A 17 -6.45 -15.64 5.30
N GLY A 18 -7.44 -14.82 4.89
CA GLY A 18 -7.41 -14.14 3.60
C GLY A 18 -6.28 -13.11 3.50
N PHE A 19 -6.03 -12.38 4.60
CA PHE A 19 -4.88 -11.49 4.69
C PHE A 19 -3.57 -12.26 4.57
N ARG A 20 -3.39 -13.35 5.32
CA ARG A 20 -2.17 -14.19 5.26
C ARG A 20 -1.98 -14.86 3.91
N LEU A 21 -3.07 -15.23 3.23
CA LEU A 21 -2.99 -15.77 1.86
C LEU A 21 -2.44 -14.75 0.86
N ILE A 22 -2.78 -13.46 1.03
CA ILE A 22 -2.39 -12.40 0.12
C ILE A 22 -1.02 -11.78 0.48
N TYR A 23 -0.75 -11.62 1.78
CA TYR A 23 0.39 -10.84 2.29
C TYR A 23 1.36 -11.64 3.17
N GLY A 24 1.13 -12.95 3.32
CA GLY A 24 2.01 -13.85 4.04
C GLY A 24 3.04 -14.52 3.13
N ASP A 25 3.52 -15.68 3.58
CA ASP A 25 4.52 -16.44 2.84
C ASP A 25 3.96 -16.93 1.49
N PRO A 26 4.76 -16.87 0.41
CA PRO A 26 4.38 -17.44 -0.87
C PRO A 26 4.07 -18.93 -0.74
N ILE A 27 3.04 -19.40 -1.44
CA ILE A 27 2.70 -20.83 -1.49
C ILE A 27 3.72 -21.56 -2.38
N PRO A 28 4.46 -22.56 -1.86
CA PRO A 28 5.45 -23.30 -2.66
C PRO A 28 4.82 -23.94 -3.91
N GLY A 29 5.43 -23.69 -5.07
CA GLY A 29 4.99 -24.23 -6.35
C GLY A 29 3.72 -23.60 -6.95
N TYR A 30 3.13 -22.59 -6.30
CA TYR A 30 2.03 -21.83 -6.87
C TYR A 30 2.56 -20.77 -7.84
N GLU A 31 2.10 -20.83 -9.09
CA GLU A 31 2.34 -19.79 -10.08
C GLU A 31 1.06 -18.99 -10.31
N GLN A 32 1.13 -17.67 -10.10
CA GLN A 32 0.00 -16.78 -10.34
C GLN A 32 -0.31 -16.70 -11.84
N PRO A 33 -1.56 -16.97 -12.27
CA PRO A 33 -1.93 -16.81 -13.67
C PRO A 33 -1.74 -15.37 -14.14
N VAL A 34 -1.12 -15.22 -15.32
CA VAL A 34 -1.01 -13.94 -16.03
C VAL A 34 -2.41 -13.36 -16.24
N ASP A 35 -2.59 -12.07 -15.93
CA ASP A 35 -3.89 -11.39 -15.95
C ASP A 35 -4.99 -12.08 -15.12
N GLY A 36 -4.61 -12.94 -14.16
CA GLY A 36 -5.52 -13.62 -13.25
C GLY A 36 -6.22 -12.68 -12.27
N PRO A 37 -7.19 -13.19 -11.49
CA PRO A 37 -7.96 -12.38 -10.55
C PRO A 37 -7.10 -11.63 -9.53
N THR A 38 -6.02 -12.26 -9.05
CA THR A 38 -5.07 -11.64 -8.11
C THR A 38 -4.33 -10.46 -8.73
N ASP A 39 -3.89 -10.57 -9.99
CA ASP A 39 -3.16 -9.49 -10.67
C ASP A 39 -4.09 -8.31 -10.95
N ARG A 40 -5.31 -8.59 -11.45
CA ARG A 40 -6.33 -7.56 -11.66
C ARG A 40 -6.71 -6.83 -10.36
N ALA A 41 -6.82 -7.56 -9.26
CA ALA A 41 -7.07 -6.97 -7.94
C ALA A 41 -5.90 -6.09 -7.50
N ALA A 42 -4.66 -6.58 -7.62
CA ALA A 42 -3.45 -5.83 -7.29
C ALA A 42 -3.35 -4.53 -8.11
N ARG A 43 -3.58 -4.59 -9.43
CA ARG A 43 -3.61 -3.40 -10.31
C ARG A 43 -4.64 -2.38 -9.85
N ARG A 44 -5.86 -2.81 -9.52
CA ARG A 44 -6.92 -1.93 -9.01
C ARG A 44 -6.50 -1.22 -7.73
N VAL A 45 -5.94 -1.97 -6.78
CA VAL A 45 -5.51 -1.46 -5.48
C VAL A 45 -4.32 -0.50 -5.62
N CYS A 46 -3.27 -0.88 -6.36
CA CYS A 46 -2.11 -0.02 -6.60
C CYS A 46 -2.48 1.25 -7.40
N GLY A 47 -3.30 1.11 -8.45
CA GLY A 47 -3.77 2.25 -9.24
C GLY A 47 -4.65 3.22 -8.45
N GLY A 48 -5.47 2.71 -7.53
CA GLY A 48 -6.21 3.57 -6.60
C GLY A 48 -5.28 4.34 -5.66
N LEU A 49 -4.20 3.70 -5.19
CA LEU A 49 -3.29 4.31 -4.23
C LEU A 49 -2.46 5.41 -4.87
N ASN A 50 -1.96 5.15 -6.08
CA ASN A 50 -1.26 6.16 -6.89
C ASN A 50 -2.13 7.41 -7.09
N ARG A 51 -3.41 7.24 -7.45
CA ARG A 51 -4.35 8.37 -7.60
C ARG A 51 -4.59 9.10 -6.29
N LEU A 52 -4.82 8.37 -5.20
CA LEU A 52 -5.02 8.98 -3.88
C LEU A 52 -3.80 9.80 -3.45
N VAL A 53 -2.58 9.32 -3.71
CA VAL A 53 -1.37 10.08 -3.39
C VAL A 53 -1.22 11.29 -4.30
N ALA A 54 -1.49 11.15 -5.60
CA ALA A 54 -1.49 12.29 -6.53
C ALA A 54 -2.50 13.38 -6.14
N GLU A 55 -3.67 13.00 -5.60
CA GLU A 55 -4.67 13.96 -5.12
C GLU A 55 -4.20 14.72 -3.86
N VAL A 56 -3.50 14.05 -2.94
CA VAL A 56 -3.01 14.65 -1.69
C VAL A 56 -1.72 15.45 -1.91
N ASN A 57 -0.89 15.03 -2.85
CA ASN A 57 0.35 15.69 -3.25
C ASN A 57 0.44 15.76 -4.78
N PRO A 58 -0.20 16.77 -5.41
CA PRO A 58 -0.24 16.91 -6.87
C PRO A 58 1.08 17.37 -7.48
N ALA A 59 1.91 18.09 -6.71
CA ALA A 59 3.23 18.51 -7.17
C ALA A 59 4.19 17.32 -7.35
N GLY A 60 3.94 16.24 -6.60
CA GLY A 60 4.87 15.13 -6.47
C GLY A 60 6.11 15.58 -5.69
N ARG A 61 6.61 14.73 -4.80
CA ARG A 61 7.88 15.03 -4.13
C ARG A 61 9.04 14.57 -5.00
N PRO A 62 10.02 15.43 -5.32
CA PRO A 62 11.26 14.99 -5.95
C PRO A 62 12.02 14.04 -5.00
N GLY A 63 12.70 13.05 -5.57
CA GLY A 63 13.49 12.08 -4.80
C GLY A 63 13.36 10.63 -5.24
N ALA A 64 12.60 10.35 -6.31
CA ALA A 64 12.65 9.08 -7.01
C ALA A 64 12.74 9.33 -8.51
N GLU A 65 13.54 8.52 -9.20
CA GLU A 65 13.71 8.49 -10.63
C GLU A 65 13.18 7.17 -11.20
N TRP A 66 12.86 7.13 -12.50
CA TRP A 66 12.43 5.88 -13.12
C TRP A 66 13.50 4.77 -13.05
N SER A 67 14.78 5.12 -12.95
CA SER A 67 15.89 4.19 -12.75
C SER A 67 15.87 3.46 -11.40
N ASP A 68 15.12 3.97 -10.42
CA ASP A 68 15.01 3.35 -9.10
C ASP A 68 14.02 2.18 -9.08
N PHE A 69 13.30 1.96 -10.18
CA PHE A 69 12.29 0.92 -10.30
C PHE A 69 12.63 -0.12 -11.38
N PRO A 70 12.18 -1.37 -11.23
CA PRO A 70 12.28 -2.38 -12.28
C PRO A 70 11.65 -1.93 -13.60
N GLY A 71 12.28 -2.25 -14.73
CA GLY A 71 11.84 -1.76 -16.05
C GLY A 71 10.46 -2.25 -16.48
N ASP A 72 10.06 -3.45 -16.05
CA ASP A 72 8.72 -4.00 -16.22
C ASP A 72 7.67 -3.21 -15.42
N TYR A 73 7.99 -2.84 -14.16
CA TYR A 73 7.15 -1.96 -13.36
C TYR A 73 7.01 -0.57 -14.00
N VAL A 74 8.11 0.03 -14.47
CA VAL A 74 8.07 1.33 -15.17
C VAL A 74 7.20 1.26 -16.42
N THR A 75 7.36 0.20 -17.21
CA THR A 75 6.54 -0.04 -18.41
C THR A 75 5.06 -0.12 -18.05
N LYS A 76 4.73 -0.90 -17.01
CA LYS A 76 3.36 -1.05 -16.51
C LYS A 76 2.75 0.28 -16.07
N ILE A 77 3.45 1.07 -15.26
CA ILE A 77 2.95 2.38 -14.81
C ILE A 77 2.76 3.33 -16.00
N ARG A 78 3.68 3.38 -16.96
CA ARG A 78 3.54 4.23 -18.15
C ARG A 78 2.36 3.83 -19.03
N THR A 79 2.01 2.55 -19.08
CA THR A 79 0.86 2.04 -19.84
C THR A 79 -0.45 2.26 -19.09
N GLU A 80 -0.51 1.96 -17.79
CA GLU A 80 -1.75 1.94 -17.01
C GLU A 80 -2.07 3.28 -16.32
N ALA A 81 -1.08 4.13 -16.09
CA ALA A 81 -1.20 5.39 -15.35
C ALA A 81 -0.15 6.43 -15.82
N PRO A 82 -0.22 6.90 -17.08
CA PRO A 82 0.80 7.75 -17.71
C PRO A 82 1.04 9.09 -16.99
N ASP A 83 0.06 9.57 -16.23
CA ASP A 83 0.13 10.84 -15.50
C ASP A 83 0.87 10.72 -14.15
N ILE A 84 1.30 9.51 -13.76
CA ILE A 84 2.01 9.27 -12.51
C ILE A 84 3.50 9.52 -12.69
N ALA A 85 4.01 10.56 -12.02
CA ALA A 85 5.44 10.83 -11.89
C ALA A 85 6.16 9.79 -11.00
N PRO A 86 7.48 9.56 -11.18
CA PRO A 86 8.23 8.60 -10.37
C PRO A 86 8.22 8.95 -8.88
N GLY A 87 8.29 10.24 -8.54
CA GLY A 87 8.14 10.72 -7.17
C GLY A 87 6.81 10.30 -6.53
N THR A 88 5.70 10.42 -7.26
CA THR A 88 4.37 9.99 -6.81
C THR A 88 4.29 8.47 -6.63
N ALA A 89 4.84 7.69 -7.56
CA ALA A 89 4.91 6.24 -7.43
C ALA A 89 5.73 5.81 -6.20
N GLY A 90 6.87 6.46 -5.96
CA GLY A 90 7.69 6.23 -4.76
C GLY A 90 6.94 6.59 -3.46
N LEU A 91 6.23 7.71 -3.43
CA LEU A 91 5.38 8.08 -2.30
C LEU A 91 4.25 7.07 -2.07
N ALA A 92 3.60 6.58 -3.12
CA ALA A 92 2.56 5.56 -3.02
C ALA A 92 3.08 4.26 -2.41
N LEU A 93 4.28 3.80 -2.80
CA LEU A 93 4.90 2.62 -2.19
C LEU A 93 5.25 2.82 -0.71
N ARG A 94 5.68 4.02 -0.31
CA ARG A 94 5.90 4.35 1.11
C ARG A 94 4.60 4.32 1.91
N VAL A 95 3.53 4.90 1.35
CA VAL A 95 2.18 4.86 1.95
C VAL A 95 1.71 3.41 2.08
N TRP A 96 1.87 2.60 1.03
CA TRP A 96 1.53 1.18 1.03
C TRP A 96 2.20 0.44 2.19
N GLY A 97 3.52 0.61 2.33
CA GLY A 97 4.31 0.00 3.39
C GLY A 97 3.86 0.38 4.80
N ARG A 98 3.58 1.67 5.06
CA ARG A 98 3.09 2.12 6.38
C ARG A 98 1.72 1.56 6.71
N ILE A 99 0.79 1.62 5.75
CA ILE A 99 -0.58 1.12 5.93
C ILE A 99 -0.56 -0.39 6.22
N HIS A 100 0.22 -1.17 5.47
CA HIS A 100 0.29 -2.62 5.64
C HIS A 100 1.08 -3.02 6.88
N GLY A 101 2.17 -2.32 7.20
CA GLY A 101 3.08 -2.70 8.28
C GLY A 101 2.39 -2.85 9.63
N LEU A 102 1.61 -1.85 10.05
CA LEU A 102 0.87 -1.92 11.31
C LEU A 102 -0.19 -3.02 11.31
N VAL A 103 -0.90 -3.20 10.18
CA VAL A 103 -1.91 -4.26 10.04
C VAL A 103 -1.26 -5.64 10.11
N THR A 104 -0.12 -5.84 9.45
CA THR A 104 0.66 -7.08 9.52
C THR A 104 1.11 -7.35 10.95
N LEU A 105 1.68 -6.37 11.65
CA LEU A 105 2.07 -6.53 13.06
C LEU A 105 0.90 -6.96 13.94
N GLU A 106 -0.30 -6.43 13.69
CA GLU A 106 -1.51 -6.81 14.42
C GLU A 106 -1.97 -8.23 14.10
N ILE A 107 -2.07 -8.58 12.81
CA ILE A 107 -2.55 -9.88 12.32
C ILE A 107 -1.65 -11.04 12.76
N TYR A 108 -0.34 -10.79 12.82
CA TYR A 108 0.65 -11.76 13.30
C TYR A 108 0.85 -11.70 14.83
N GLY A 109 0.12 -10.85 15.53
CA GLY A 109 0.05 -10.81 16.99
C GLY A 109 1.22 -10.09 17.68
N HIS A 110 2.09 -9.42 16.94
CA HIS A 110 3.22 -8.67 17.48
C HIS A 110 2.81 -7.46 18.34
N LEU A 111 1.58 -6.95 18.17
CA LEU A 111 1.08 -5.82 18.96
C LEU A 111 0.41 -6.22 20.28
N ARG A 112 0.08 -7.50 20.49
CA ARG A 112 -0.77 -7.96 21.60
C ARG A 112 -0.23 -7.62 22.99
N SER A 113 1.08 -7.63 23.17
CA SER A 113 1.74 -7.37 24.46
C SER A 113 2.22 -5.93 24.64
N VAL A 114 2.15 -5.10 23.60
CA VAL A 114 2.77 -3.76 23.58
C VAL A 114 1.77 -2.63 23.31
N SER A 115 0.53 -2.95 22.92
CA SER A 115 -0.53 -1.97 22.72
C SER A 115 -1.88 -2.48 23.21
N ASN A 116 -2.58 -1.64 23.99
CA ASN A 116 -3.97 -1.87 24.40
C ASN A 116 -4.97 -1.40 23.32
N ASP A 117 -4.52 -0.60 22.35
CA ASP A 117 -5.36 -0.09 21.26
C ASP A 117 -4.54 0.05 19.95
N PRO A 118 -4.38 -1.03 19.19
CA PRO A 118 -3.74 -0.98 17.87
C PRO A 118 -4.46 -0.06 16.87
N ALA A 119 -5.78 0.16 17.03
CA ALA A 119 -6.55 1.02 16.14
C ALA A 119 -6.16 2.49 16.33
N ALA A 120 -5.92 2.94 17.57
CA ALA A 120 -5.43 4.27 17.85
C ALA A 120 -4.04 4.52 17.24
N LEU A 121 -3.13 3.54 17.33
CA LEU A 121 -1.81 3.62 16.70
C LEU A 121 -1.90 3.79 15.19
N GLN A 122 -2.73 2.97 14.54
CA GLN A 122 -2.95 3.06 13.10
C GLN A 122 -3.55 4.43 12.71
N ARG A 123 -4.54 4.91 13.46
CA ARG A 123 -5.16 6.22 13.20
C ARG A 123 -4.15 7.35 13.30
N ALA A 124 -3.30 7.34 14.33
CA ALA A 124 -2.25 8.34 14.51
C ALA A 124 -1.24 8.32 13.35
N ASP A 125 -0.78 7.13 12.95
CA ASP A 125 0.12 6.96 11.79
C ASP A 125 -0.48 7.52 10.49
N LEU A 126 -1.76 7.19 10.21
CA LEU A 126 -2.46 7.66 9.02
C LEU A 126 -2.64 9.19 9.00
N LEU A 127 -2.89 9.80 10.15
CA LEU A 127 -2.99 11.26 10.27
C LEU A 127 -1.64 11.93 10.00
N GLU A 128 -0.58 11.43 10.63
CA GLU A 128 0.79 11.94 10.42
C GLU A 128 1.20 11.79 8.95
N LEU A 129 0.89 10.65 8.33
CA LEU A 129 1.19 10.38 6.93
C LEU A 129 0.50 11.37 5.99
N VAL A 130 -0.78 11.71 6.24
CA VAL A 130 -1.50 12.70 5.44
C VAL A 130 -0.85 14.08 5.56
N GLU A 131 -0.46 14.49 6.76
CA GLU A 131 0.21 15.78 6.97
C GLU A 131 1.59 15.82 6.29
N GLN A 132 2.37 14.74 6.40
CA GLN A 132 3.66 14.62 5.70
C GLN A 132 3.50 14.70 4.17
N LEU A 133 2.45 14.11 3.61
CA LEU A 133 2.19 14.17 2.18
C LEU A 133 1.77 15.57 1.72
N ARG A 134 0.98 16.30 2.52
CA ARG A 134 0.56 17.67 2.21
C ARG A 134 1.69 18.68 2.31
N ALA A 135 2.62 18.47 3.23
CA ALA A 135 3.77 19.35 3.44
C ALA A 135 4.94 19.08 2.49
N SER A 136 4.83 18.05 1.64
CA SER A 136 5.89 17.60 0.72
C SER A 136 5.78 18.20 -0.67
#